data_AF-A0A0D2ECM2-F1
#
_entry.id   AF-A0A0D2ECM2-F1
#
_cell.length_a   1.000
_cell.length_b   1.000
_cell.length_c   1.000
_cell.angle_alpha   90.00
_cell.angle_beta   90.00
_cell.angle_gamma   90.00
#
_symmetry.space_group_name_H-M   'P 1'
#
loop_
_entity.id
_entity.type
_entity.pdbx_description
1 polymer ?
#
loop_
_entity_poly.entity_id
_entity_poly.type
_entity_poly.pdbx_seq_one_letter_code
_entity_poly.pdbx_strand_id
1 'polypeptide(L)'
;MGSCFSAPQGDPAAAGGSQTQDPLSQGLADAQQAVGLIDGIYKIVEPHVLEAKHKRDETKYLKKFIGLWWEQAFEYGACMVPVLDVDNFEKHLKGKNGRLQPRGDCTASSPWGRLLHALAIDPDDRILTWKPASGARWEMPMPKGELAMDVRGAAFCHLVNLYKVEDPSDEGFLVEGKRQERGRCRLSFGWLTWTSVDAGHMLATFEPDTLPKLNGPKVPLGRDSTTLQEQGDVALWTSYKAALEKGISDEELIWPDPNKTPLPERLERLEVSLQKMQLRSSELILTRMWLDQASSIKRRATTDGGKDDTFLQDAYKTLAQHPKRSLLREYECSEIQDELRSCFFFKEDEFCIQAISPEYASLPFREISYRQVLRATLESYSTQPPTSWKGRLYASRDHVYKVVTQSRVLRVDPDRVRILDFVPAMECTRASLAVNGFCCQQYQCE
;
A
#
# COMPACT_ATOMS: atom_id res chain seq x y z
N MET A 1 61.82 94.71 -15.01
CA MET A 1 61.04 94.43 -13.78
C MET A 1 61.67 93.19 -13.17
N GLY A 2 62.72 93.32 -12.37
CA GLY A 2 62.67 93.60 -10.93
C GLY A 2 62.77 92.25 -10.19
N SER A 3 63.99 91.71 -10.03
CA SER A 3 64.83 91.76 -8.80
C SER A 3 64.54 90.56 -7.89
N CYS A 4 65.46 89.71 -7.41
CA CYS A 4 66.92 89.72 -7.31
C CYS A 4 67.48 88.27 -7.14
N PHE A 5 68.67 88.03 -7.74
CA PHE A 5 69.84 87.23 -7.31
C PHE A 5 69.67 86.19 -6.18
N SER A 6 69.90 84.88 -6.40
CA SER A 6 71.19 84.16 -6.65
C SER A 6 72.18 84.14 -5.48
N ALA A 7 72.47 82.96 -4.91
CA ALA A 7 73.83 82.41 -4.80
C ALA A 7 73.83 80.93 -4.33
N PRO A 8 74.89 80.15 -4.64
CA PRO A 8 74.93 78.68 -4.56
C PRO A 8 75.97 78.11 -3.56
N GLN A 9 76.07 76.77 -3.55
CA GLN A 9 77.19 75.92 -3.08
C GLN A 9 77.39 75.65 -1.57
N GLY A 10 77.60 74.35 -1.27
CA GLY A 10 78.36 73.88 -0.10
C GLY A 10 77.93 72.51 0.43
N ASP A 11 78.49 71.41 -0.07
CA ASP A 11 78.69 70.16 0.71
C ASP A 11 79.79 70.42 1.75
N PRO A 12 79.77 69.85 2.99
CA PRO A 12 80.35 68.51 3.18
C PRO A 12 79.91 67.68 4.42
N ALA A 13 80.37 66.42 4.41
CA ALA A 13 80.82 65.59 5.53
C ALA A 13 79.81 64.86 6.44
N ALA A 14 80.00 63.54 6.41
CA ALA A 14 79.54 62.51 7.31
C ALA A 14 79.55 62.85 8.81
N ALA A 15 78.49 62.42 9.50
CA ALA A 15 78.55 61.97 10.88
C ALA A 15 77.82 60.63 10.97
N GLY A 16 78.57 59.58 11.29
CA GLY A 16 78.03 58.25 11.51
C GLY A 16 77.08 58.20 12.70
N GLY A 17 76.01 57.43 12.54
CA GLY A 17 75.09 57.07 13.59
C GLY A 17 74.49 55.71 13.27
N SER A 18 75.20 54.67 13.68
CA SER A 18 74.69 53.29 13.74
C SER A 18 73.43 53.28 14.60
N GLN A 19 72.25 53.32 13.99
CA GLN A 19 71.03 52.84 14.65
C GLN A 19 71.07 51.32 14.60
N THR A 20 71.70 50.74 15.61
CA THR A 20 71.36 49.41 16.10
C THR A 20 69.86 49.38 16.32
N GLN A 21 69.12 48.72 15.41
CA GLN A 21 67.80 48.22 15.73
C GLN A 21 67.95 47.32 16.95
N ASP A 22 67.25 47.64 18.03
CA ASP A 22 67.30 46.90 19.27
C ASP A 22 66.88 45.44 18.96
N PRO A 23 67.77 44.44 19.11
CA PRO A 23 67.49 43.04 18.71
C PRO A 23 66.22 42.49 19.35
N LEU A 24 65.85 43.04 20.51
CA LEU A 24 64.64 42.70 21.24
C LEU A 24 63.36 43.18 20.52
N SER A 25 63.40 44.35 19.88
CA SER A 25 62.26 44.92 19.16
C SER A 25 62.05 44.28 17.78
N GLN A 26 63.14 43.92 17.10
CA GLN A 26 63.09 43.12 15.87
C GLN A 26 62.60 41.70 16.17
N GLY A 27 63.09 41.07 17.24
CA GLY A 27 62.63 39.75 17.69
C GLY A 27 61.16 39.72 18.11
N LEU A 28 60.63 40.82 18.68
CA LEU A 28 59.20 40.94 19.00
C LEU A 28 58.33 41.09 17.75
N ALA A 29 58.79 41.85 16.75
CA ALA A 29 58.09 42.04 15.48
C ALA A 29 58.04 40.76 14.66
N ASP A 30 59.15 40.01 14.60
CA ASP A 30 59.23 38.73 13.91
C ASP A 30 58.37 37.65 14.60
N ALA A 31 58.33 37.65 15.94
CA ALA A 31 57.44 36.78 16.71
C ALA A 31 55.96 37.12 16.49
N GLN A 32 55.60 38.41 16.43
CA GLN A 32 54.22 38.82 16.14
C GLN A 32 53.79 38.51 14.70
N GLN A 33 54.70 38.62 13.72
CA GLN A 33 54.45 38.17 12.35
C GLN A 33 54.29 36.64 12.26
N ALA A 34 55.12 35.88 12.97
CA ALA A 34 55.02 34.42 13.01
C ALA A 34 53.70 33.96 13.65
N VAL A 35 53.28 34.59 14.76
CA VAL A 35 51.98 34.33 15.40
C VAL A 35 50.82 34.70 14.47
N GLY A 36 50.90 35.83 13.78
CA GLY A 36 49.90 36.24 12.78
C GLY A 36 49.82 35.29 11.58
N LEU A 37 50.94 34.72 11.13
CA LEU A 37 50.99 33.74 10.06
C LEU A 37 50.37 32.40 10.49
N ILE A 38 50.68 31.94 11.71
CA ILE A 38 50.09 30.72 12.30
C ILE A 38 48.59 30.90 12.49
N ASP A 39 48.13 32.06 12.98
CA ASP A 39 46.71 32.36 13.16
C ASP A 39 45.96 32.51 11.81
N GLY A 40 46.65 33.00 10.78
CA GLY A 40 46.16 33.04 9.39
C GLY A 40 46.05 31.65 8.75
N ILE A 41 47.05 30.78 8.93
CA ILE A 41 47.02 29.38 8.48
C ILE A 41 45.92 28.63 9.23
N TYR A 42 45.76 28.87 10.54
CA TYR A 42 44.70 28.25 11.34
C TYR A 42 43.31 28.65 10.82
N LYS A 43 43.06 29.93 10.52
CA LYS A 43 41.79 30.41 9.93
C LYS A 43 41.51 29.88 8.52
N ILE A 44 42.54 29.52 7.76
CA ILE A 44 42.39 28.92 6.42
C ILE A 44 42.16 27.41 6.53
N VAL A 45 42.90 26.72 7.40
CA VAL A 45 42.90 25.25 7.49
C VAL A 45 41.75 24.73 8.35
N GLU A 46 41.36 25.44 9.41
CA GLU A 46 40.30 25.02 10.34
C GLU A 46 38.94 24.81 9.64
N PRO A 47 38.44 25.71 8.76
CA PRO A 47 37.21 25.47 8.01
C PRO A 47 37.29 24.24 7.11
N HIS A 48 38.42 24.00 6.44
CA HIS A 48 38.60 22.85 5.56
C HIS A 48 38.73 21.53 6.33
N VAL A 49 39.38 21.54 7.51
CA VAL A 49 39.47 20.37 8.39
C VAL A 49 38.12 20.08 9.03
N LEU A 50 37.36 21.11 9.44
CA LEU A 50 35.98 20.96 9.91
C LEU A 50 35.07 20.43 8.81
N GLU A 51 35.15 20.98 7.60
CA GLU A 51 34.38 20.51 6.44
C GLU A 51 34.75 19.06 6.06
N ALA A 52 36.04 18.71 6.05
CA ALA A 52 36.49 17.34 5.81
C ALA A 52 36.06 16.38 6.93
N LYS A 53 36.05 16.84 8.18
CA LYS A 53 35.55 16.08 9.34
C LYS A 53 34.03 15.91 9.25
N HIS A 54 33.28 16.96 8.90
CA HIS A 54 31.84 16.91 8.66
C HIS A 54 31.53 15.93 7.53
N LYS A 55 32.18 16.04 6.36
CA LYS A 55 32.05 15.10 5.25
C LYS A 55 32.40 13.66 5.64
N ARG A 56 33.43 13.45 6.48
CA ARG A 56 33.83 12.13 6.98
C ARG A 56 32.83 11.54 7.97
N ASP A 57 32.30 12.35 8.88
CA ASP A 57 31.32 11.95 9.87
C ASP A 57 29.95 11.69 9.20
N GLU A 58 29.60 12.47 8.17
CA GLU A 58 28.45 12.27 7.29
C GLU A 58 28.59 10.98 6.48
N THR A 59 29.74 10.74 5.85
CA THR A 59 30.01 9.49 5.11
C THR A 59 29.91 8.27 6.04
N LYS A 60 30.46 8.35 7.25
CA LYS A 60 30.31 7.30 8.27
C LYS A 60 28.85 7.10 8.67
N TYR A 61 28.11 8.18 8.87
CA TYR A 61 26.69 8.14 9.19
C TYR A 61 25.89 7.49 8.07
N LEU A 62 26.04 7.93 6.82
CA LEU A 62 25.34 7.40 5.67
C LEU A 62 25.67 5.93 5.41
N LYS A 63 26.95 5.54 5.53
CA LYS A 63 27.38 4.14 5.44
C LYS A 63 26.70 3.27 6.50
N LYS A 64 26.58 3.75 7.73
CA LYS A 64 25.85 3.06 8.81
C LYS A 64 24.32 3.07 8.59
N PHE A 65 23.79 4.15 8.02
CA PHE A 65 22.36 4.33 7.79
C PHE A 65 21.86 3.40 6.69
N ILE A 66 22.55 3.38 5.55
CA ILE A 66 22.21 2.58 4.36
C ILE A 66 22.67 1.13 4.51
N GLY A 67 23.71 0.85 5.30
CA GLY A 67 24.18 -0.50 5.59
C GLY A 67 24.86 -1.15 4.39
N LEU A 68 24.52 -2.42 4.12
CA LEU A 68 25.11 -3.22 3.04
C LEU A 68 24.92 -2.61 1.64
N TRP A 69 23.95 -1.71 1.48
CA TRP A 69 23.62 -1.08 0.21
C TRP A 69 24.53 0.09 -0.18
N TRP A 70 25.50 0.45 0.68
CA TRP A 70 26.36 1.63 0.50
C TRP A 70 27.06 1.68 -0.86
N GLU A 71 27.67 0.58 -1.29
CA GLU A 71 28.47 0.54 -2.52
C GLU A 71 27.60 0.72 -3.77
N GLN A 72 26.37 0.19 -3.77
CA GLN A 72 25.44 0.32 -4.87
C GLN A 72 24.73 1.69 -4.90
N ALA A 73 24.47 2.27 -3.72
CA ALA A 73 23.84 3.58 -3.60
C ALA A 73 24.76 4.74 -4.02
N PHE A 74 26.08 4.54 -4.02
CA PHE A 74 27.09 5.56 -4.35
C PHE A 74 28.09 5.06 -5.40
N GLU A 75 27.57 4.49 -6.49
CA GLU A 75 28.37 3.99 -7.60
C GLU A 75 29.01 5.17 -8.38
N TYR A 76 30.34 5.13 -8.57
CA TYR A 76 31.11 6.15 -9.32
C TYR A 76 30.88 7.61 -8.88
N GLY A 77 30.62 7.85 -7.60
CA GLY A 77 30.44 9.21 -7.06
C GLY A 77 29.06 9.82 -7.32
N ALA A 78 28.15 9.09 -7.97
CA ALA A 78 26.76 9.49 -8.17
C ALA A 78 25.84 8.82 -7.15
N CYS A 79 24.87 9.57 -6.65
CA CYS A 79 23.82 9.02 -5.81
C CYS A 79 22.80 8.25 -6.66
N MET A 80 22.59 6.99 -6.32
CA MET A 80 21.70 6.07 -7.02
C MET A 80 20.49 5.74 -6.16
N VAL A 81 19.34 5.66 -6.82
CA VAL A 81 18.05 5.35 -6.20
C VAL A 81 17.70 3.91 -6.50
N PRO A 82 17.45 3.07 -5.47
CA PRO A 82 17.00 1.71 -5.69
C PRO A 82 15.57 1.71 -6.23
N VAL A 83 15.32 0.83 -7.18
CA VAL A 83 14.03 0.61 -7.82
C VAL A 83 13.67 -0.86 -7.63
N LEU A 84 12.62 -1.12 -6.85
CA LEU A 84 11.99 -2.42 -6.77
C LEU A 84 11.01 -2.58 -7.93
N ASP A 85 11.47 -3.23 -8.99
CA ASP A 85 10.64 -3.56 -10.15
C ASP A 85 9.78 -4.80 -9.93
N VAL A 86 8.79 -4.97 -10.80
CA VAL A 86 7.79 -6.05 -10.66
C VAL A 86 8.40 -7.40 -11.04
N ASP A 87 9.15 -7.47 -12.13
CA ASP A 87 9.59 -8.73 -12.71
C ASP A 87 10.62 -9.43 -11.81
N ASN A 88 11.62 -8.68 -11.33
CA ASN A 88 12.63 -9.20 -10.40
C ASN A 88 12.02 -9.54 -9.04
N PHE A 89 11.07 -8.74 -8.56
CA PHE A 89 10.40 -9.02 -7.30
C PHE A 89 9.48 -10.24 -7.40
N GLU A 90 8.70 -10.40 -8.47
CA GLU A 90 7.90 -11.61 -8.71
C GLU A 90 8.79 -12.84 -8.84
N LYS A 91 9.94 -12.75 -9.53
CA LYS A 91 10.90 -13.84 -9.63
C LYS A 91 11.46 -14.23 -8.27
N HIS A 92 11.78 -13.25 -7.42
CA HIS A 92 12.22 -13.46 -6.04
C HIS A 92 11.14 -14.15 -5.20
N LEU A 93 9.91 -13.62 -5.22
CA LEU A 93 8.78 -14.19 -4.51
C LEU A 93 8.50 -15.62 -4.98
N LYS A 94 8.49 -15.88 -6.29
CA LYS A 94 8.33 -17.22 -6.86
C LYS A 94 9.44 -18.18 -6.42
N GLY A 95 10.70 -17.74 -6.48
CA GLY A 95 11.85 -18.55 -6.09
C GLY A 95 11.85 -18.94 -4.61
N LYS A 96 11.22 -18.13 -3.76
CA LYS A 96 11.08 -18.37 -2.31
C LYS A 96 9.66 -18.81 -1.90
N ASN A 97 8.76 -19.07 -2.86
CA ASN A 97 7.33 -19.30 -2.63
C ASN A 97 6.67 -18.28 -1.66
N GLY A 98 7.08 -17.02 -1.74
CA GLY A 98 6.64 -15.95 -0.84
C GLY A 98 7.11 -16.09 0.62
N ARG A 99 7.83 -17.15 0.99
CA ARG A 99 8.39 -17.34 2.34
C ARG A 99 9.76 -16.68 2.42
N LEU A 100 9.84 -15.57 3.14
CA LEU A 100 11.06 -14.76 3.17
C LEU A 100 11.78 -14.98 4.49
N GLN A 101 13.02 -15.49 4.43
CA GLN A 101 13.91 -15.59 5.57
C GLN A 101 15.13 -14.70 5.32
N PRO A 102 15.25 -13.56 6.03
CA PRO A 102 16.43 -12.71 5.98
C PRO A 102 17.69 -13.48 6.40
N ARG A 103 18.83 -13.14 5.79
CA ARG A 103 20.14 -13.70 6.16
C ARG A 103 20.85 -12.74 7.11
N GLY A 104 21.40 -13.27 8.20
CA GLY A 104 22.12 -12.48 9.19
C GLY A 104 21.28 -11.40 9.89
N ASP A 105 21.97 -10.49 10.56
CA ASP A 105 21.35 -9.37 11.25
C ASP A 105 21.21 -8.14 10.35
N CYS A 106 20.10 -7.41 10.51
CA CYS A 106 19.89 -6.15 9.81
C CYS A 106 20.94 -5.11 10.23
N THR A 107 21.84 -4.75 9.31
CA THR A 107 22.88 -3.75 9.55
C THR A 107 22.42 -2.32 9.21
N ALA A 108 21.35 -2.18 8.43
CA ALA A 108 20.79 -0.90 8.02
C ALA A 108 19.97 -0.26 9.16
N SER A 109 20.12 1.06 9.30
CA SER A 109 19.23 1.88 10.13
C SER A 109 18.14 2.57 9.31
N SER A 110 18.29 2.63 7.99
CA SER A 110 17.31 3.18 7.06
C SER A 110 16.06 2.31 6.99
N PRO A 111 14.86 2.90 7.05
CA PRO A 111 13.63 2.14 6.87
C PRO A 111 13.51 1.36 5.56
N TRP A 112 13.92 1.90 4.41
CA TRP A 112 13.89 1.12 3.16
C TRP A 112 14.90 -0.05 3.19
N GLY A 113 16.09 0.14 3.77
CA GLY A 113 17.06 -0.95 3.96
C GLY A 113 16.54 -2.03 4.91
N ARG A 114 15.82 -1.64 5.96
CA ARG A 114 15.12 -2.57 6.88
C ARG A 114 13.95 -3.28 6.21
N LEU A 115 13.23 -2.61 5.32
CA LEU A 115 12.20 -3.23 4.50
C LEU A 115 12.81 -4.30 3.58
N LEU A 116 13.85 -3.97 2.83
CA LEU A 116 14.55 -4.93 1.95
C LEU A 116 15.11 -6.11 2.74
N HIS A 117 15.72 -5.85 3.90
CA HIS A 117 16.17 -6.90 4.81
C HIS A 117 15.02 -7.81 5.23
N ALA A 118 13.89 -7.24 5.68
CA ALA A 118 12.71 -8.01 6.04
C ALA A 118 12.14 -8.82 4.86
N LEU A 119 12.30 -8.33 3.63
CA LEU A 119 11.95 -9.02 2.39
C LEU A 119 13.01 -10.03 1.92
N ALA A 120 14.04 -10.27 2.73
CA ALA A 120 15.16 -11.15 2.42
C ALA A 120 15.79 -10.83 1.06
N ILE A 121 15.87 -9.53 0.73
CA ILE A 121 16.53 -8.99 -0.46
C ILE A 121 17.90 -8.50 -0.02
N ASP A 122 18.95 -9.07 -0.61
CA ASP A 122 20.35 -8.71 -0.35
C ASP A 122 20.97 -8.04 -1.59
N PRO A 123 21.99 -7.17 -1.45
CA PRO A 123 22.75 -6.62 -2.57
C PRO A 123 23.19 -7.66 -3.61
N ASP A 124 23.57 -8.87 -3.18
CA ASP A 124 24.07 -9.93 -4.05
C ASP A 124 22.97 -10.59 -4.90
N ASP A 125 21.70 -10.48 -4.49
CA ASP A 125 20.57 -11.12 -5.18
C ASP A 125 20.22 -10.42 -6.50
N ARG A 126 20.72 -9.19 -6.72
CA ARG A 126 20.45 -8.35 -7.92
C ARG A 126 18.96 -8.18 -8.24
N ILE A 127 18.14 -8.09 -7.20
CA ILE A 127 16.69 -7.91 -7.32
C ILE A 127 16.34 -6.45 -7.62
N LEU A 128 17.14 -5.52 -7.08
CA LEU A 128 16.94 -4.09 -7.32
C LEU A 128 17.58 -3.66 -8.62
N THR A 129 16.89 -2.80 -9.34
CA THR A 129 17.51 -1.97 -10.37
C THR A 129 17.87 -0.61 -9.77
N TRP A 130 18.81 0.10 -10.38
CA TRP A 130 19.29 1.37 -9.87
C TRP A 130 19.17 2.44 -10.95
N LYS A 131 18.77 3.64 -10.55
CA LYS A 131 18.72 4.81 -11.43
C LYS A 131 19.42 6.00 -10.79
N PRO A 132 20.03 6.90 -11.58
CA PRO A 132 20.57 8.15 -11.04
C PRO A 132 19.48 8.96 -10.33
N ALA A 133 19.84 9.62 -9.24
CA ALA A 133 19.01 10.62 -8.58
C ALA A 133 18.97 11.92 -9.44
N SER A 134 18.30 11.90 -10.60
CA SER A 134 18.20 13.07 -11.50
C SER A 134 16.77 13.62 -11.60
N GLY A 135 16.60 14.94 -11.41
CA GLY A 135 15.41 15.71 -11.80
C GLY A 135 14.50 16.21 -10.65
N ALA A 136 13.60 17.14 -11.00
CA ALA A 136 12.65 17.85 -10.12
C ALA A 136 11.72 16.95 -9.26
N ARG A 137 11.70 15.65 -9.52
CA ARG A 137 10.91 14.65 -8.78
C ARG A 137 11.42 14.41 -7.35
N TRP A 138 12.68 14.77 -7.10
CA TRP A 138 13.31 14.82 -5.78
C TRP A 138 13.11 16.18 -5.08
N GLU A 139 12.40 17.13 -5.71
CA GLU A 139 11.95 18.40 -5.12
C GLU A 139 10.59 18.26 -4.40
N MET A 140 10.02 17.05 -4.33
CA MET A 140 9.02 16.81 -3.29
C MET A 140 9.69 17.11 -1.95
N PRO A 141 9.10 17.93 -1.06
CA PRO A 141 9.71 18.33 0.20
C PRO A 141 9.74 17.11 1.12
N MET A 142 10.77 16.29 0.94
CA MET A 142 11.06 15.17 1.80
C MET A 142 11.66 15.76 3.08
N PRO A 143 11.04 15.56 4.25
CA PRO A 143 11.54 16.13 5.50
C PRO A 143 13.02 15.79 5.68
N LYS A 144 13.88 16.81 5.63
CA LYS A 144 15.32 16.68 5.90
C LYS A 144 16.11 15.85 4.88
N GLY A 145 15.68 15.76 3.61
CA GLY A 145 16.55 15.45 2.47
C GLY A 145 16.58 14.00 1.93
N GLU A 146 16.05 13.02 2.64
CA GLU A 146 15.73 11.62 2.28
C GLU A 146 16.27 10.95 0.97
N LEU A 147 17.04 9.85 1.08
CA LEU A 147 17.20 8.87 -0.03
C LEU A 147 16.00 7.91 -0.08
N ALA A 148 15.08 8.12 -1.01
CA ALA A 148 13.90 7.28 -1.20
C ALA A 148 14.19 6.03 -2.05
N MET A 149 13.30 5.04 -1.96
CA MET A 149 13.25 3.90 -2.86
C MET A 149 12.03 4.03 -3.78
N ASP A 150 12.21 3.79 -5.08
CA ASP A 150 11.10 3.67 -6.03
C ASP A 150 10.53 2.25 -5.96
N VAL A 151 9.21 2.12 -5.82
CA VAL A 151 8.52 0.82 -5.83
C VAL A 151 7.47 0.81 -6.94
N ARG A 152 7.56 -0.15 -7.86
CA ARG A 152 6.51 -0.28 -8.87
C ARG A 152 5.19 -0.65 -8.19
N GLY A 153 4.08 -0.07 -8.64
CA GLY A 153 2.79 -0.22 -7.96
C GLY A 153 2.37 -1.67 -7.80
N ALA A 154 2.57 -2.51 -8.82
CA ALA A 154 2.31 -3.96 -8.69
C ALA A 154 3.21 -4.64 -7.64
N ALA A 155 4.48 -4.27 -7.52
CA ALA A 155 5.37 -4.77 -6.47
C ALA A 155 4.88 -4.34 -5.08
N PHE A 156 4.39 -3.11 -4.95
CA PHE A 156 3.74 -2.63 -3.73
C PHE A 156 2.47 -3.43 -3.41
N CYS A 157 1.61 -3.71 -4.39
CA CYS A 157 0.43 -4.55 -4.22
C CYS A 157 0.79 -5.96 -3.73
N HIS A 158 1.85 -6.57 -4.27
CA HIS A 158 2.32 -7.89 -3.81
C HIS A 158 2.80 -7.84 -2.35
N LEU A 159 3.57 -6.81 -1.99
CA LEU A 159 4.02 -6.59 -0.61
C LEU A 159 2.84 -6.54 0.36
N VAL A 160 1.83 -5.70 0.07
CA VAL A 160 0.68 -5.54 0.97
C VAL A 160 -0.17 -6.80 1.02
N ASN A 161 -0.56 -7.34 -0.15
CA ASN A 161 -1.40 -8.53 -0.22
C ASN A 161 -0.80 -9.75 0.49
N LEU A 162 0.50 -9.97 0.32
CA LEU A 162 1.16 -11.15 0.87
C LEU A 162 1.51 -10.98 2.35
N TYR A 163 1.81 -9.78 2.84
CA TYR A 163 2.40 -9.65 4.18
C TYR A 163 1.59 -8.81 5.16
N LYS A 164 0.40 -8.32 4.76
CA LYS A 164 -0.56 -7.73 5.70
C LYS A 164 -0.94 -8.74 6.78
N VAL A 165 -1.03 -8.29 8.02
CA VAL A 165 -1.60 -9.05 9.14
C VAL A 165 -2.92 -8.45 9.64
N GLU A 166 -3.20 -7.22 9.25
CA GLU A 166 -4.47 -6.53 9.48
C GLU A 166 -4.88 -5.88 8.16
N ASP A 167 -6.18 -5.83 7.89
CA ASP A 167 -6.71 -5.17 6.70
C ASP A 167 -6.34 -3.68 6.71
N PRO A 168 -6.02 -3.09 5.54
CA PRO A 168 -5.73 -1.67 5.47
C PRO A 168 -6.90 -0.84 5.98
N SER A 169 -6.61 0.16 6.81
CA SER A 169 -7.58 1.19 7.16
C SER A 169 -7.46 2.34 6.16
N ASP A 170 -8.55 2.65 5.47
CA ASP A 170 -8.66 3.85 4.64
C ASP A 170 -9.19 5.02 5.47
N GLU A 171 -8.32 5.97 5.80
CA GLU A 171 -8.71 7.25 6.39
C GLU A 171 -8.62 8.33 5.31
N GLY A 172 -9.74 8.66 4.68
CA GLY A 172 -9.81 9.81 3.78
C GLY A 172 -9.79 11.11 4.58
N PHE A 173 -8.89 12.03 4.25
CA PHE A 173 -8.92 13.41 4.80
C PHE A 173 -8.84 14.45 3.69
N LEU A 174 -9.31 15.67 4.01
CA LEU A 174 -9.30 16.81 3.09
C LEU A 174 -8.04 17.64 3.33
N VAL A 175 -7.21 17.82 2.30
CA VAL A 175 -6.13 18.82 2.28
C VAL A 175 -6.44 19.81 1.18
N GLU A 176 -6.55 21.10 1.53
CA GLU A 176 -6.81 22.19 0.56
C GLU A 176 -8.04 21.94 -0.34
N GLY A 177 -9.08 21.31 0.19
CA GLY A 177 -10.31 21.02 -0.54
C GLY A 177 -10.25 19.82 -1.49
N LYS A 178 -9.11 19.10 -1.55
CA LYS A 178 -8.98 17.82 -2.27
C LYS A 178 -8.98 16.67 -1.28
N ARG A 179 -9.77 15.62 -1.55
CA ARG A 179 -9.76 14.36 -0.79
C ARG A 179 -8.44 13.66 -1.09
N GLN A 180 -7.55 13.57 -0.10
CA GLN A 180 -6.37 12.73 -0.17
C GLN A 180 -6.69 11.38 0.44
N GLU A 181 -6.39 10.32 -0.30
CA GLU A 181 -6.48 8.95 0.19
C GLU A 181 -5.21 8.64 0.96
N ARG A 182 -5.37 8.32 2.24
CA ARG A 182 -4.31 7.74 3.07
C ARG A 182 -4.71 6.34 3.47
N GLY A 183 -3.85 5.41 3.09
CA GLY A 183 -3.95 4.04 3.55
C GLY A 183 -2.89 3.77 4.61
N ARG A 184 -3.21 2.85 5.52
CA ARG A 184 -2.28 2.31 6.49
C ARG A 184 -2.51 0.81 6.61
N CYS A 185 -1.43 0.05 6.59
CA CYS A 185 -1.47 -1.40 6.75
C CYS A 185 -0.41 -1.87 7.75
N ARG A 186 -0.79 -2.84 8.57
CA ARG A 186 0.12 -3.54 9.47
C ARG A 186 0.74 -4.73 8.75
N LEU A 187 2.06 -4.76 8.69
CA LEU A 187 2.84 -5.94 8.27
C LEU A 187 3.35 -6.67 9.52
N SER A 188 3.71 -7.95 9.39
CA SER A 188 4.31 -8.72 10.51
C SER A 188 5.66 -8.17 10.99
N PHE A 189 6.27 -7.25 10.23
CA PHE A 189 7.60 -6.69 10.44
C PHE A 189 7.66 -5.16 10.40
N GLY A 190 6.52 -4.49 10.39
CA GLY A 190 6.47 -3.03 10.47
C GLY A 190 5.10 -2.47 10.13
N TRP A 191 5.03 -1.16 9.98
CA TRP A 191 3.87 -0.45 9.47
C TRP A 191 4.18 0.15 8.12
N LEU A 192 3.20 0.09 7.23
CA LEU A 192 3.25 0.77 5.95
C LEU A 192 2.13 1.80 5.94
N THR A 193 2.48 3.06 5.68
CA THR A 193 1.51 4.14 5.49
C THR A 193 1.72 4.72 4.11
N TRP A 194 0.68 5.16 3.42
CA TRP A 194 0.84 5.83 2.14
C TRP A 194 -0.20 6.91 1.94
N THR A 195 0.17 7.91 1.16
CA THR A 195 -0.66 9.05 0.79
C THR A 195 -0.53 9.32 -0.70
N SER A 196 -1.66 9.54 -1.37
CA SER A 196 -1.63 9.99 -2.77
C SER A 196 -1.04 11.39 -2.88
N VAL A 197 -0.09 11.56 -3.81
CA VAL A 197 0.56 12.84 -4.08
C VAL A 197 -0.07 13.51 -5.29
N ASP A 198 -0.20 12.76 -6.39
CA ASP A 198 -0.80 13.20 -7.65
C ASP A 198 -1.41 12.01 -8.39
N ALA A 199 -1.91 12.25 -9.61
CA ALA A 199 -2.46 11.21 -10.47
C ALA A 199 -1.38 10.18 -10.84
N GLY A 200 -1.40 9.05 -10.11
CA GLY A 200 -0.57 7.89 -10.39
C GLY A 200 0.70 7.77 -9.57
N HIS A 201 0.94 8.66 -8.59
CA HIS A 201 2.03 8.57 -7.63
C HIS A 201 1.56 8.60 -6.18
N MET A 202 2.10 7.68 -5.40
CA MET A 202 1.91 7.64 -3.95
C MET A 202 3.24 7.83 -3.23
N LEU A 203 3.18 8.46 -2.07
CA LEU A 203 4.25 8.49 -1.10
C LEU A 203 3.96 7.46 -0.02
N ALA A 204 4.81 6.46 0.15
CA ALA A 204 4.68 5.46 1.18
C ALA A 204 5.79 5.60 2.23
N THR A 205 5.49 5.41 3.50
CA THR A 205 6.46 5.43 4.60
C THR A 205 6.41 4.10 5.31
N PHE A 206 7.57 3.46 5.46
CA PHE A 206 7.72 2.23 6.24
C PHE A 206 8.28 2.54 7.61
N GLU A 207 7.60 2.10 8.66
CA GLU A 207 8.08 2.15 10.03
C GLU A 207 8.47 0.73 10.47
N PRO A 208 9.78 0.43 10.58
CA PRO A 208 10.23 -0.91 10.93
C PRO A 208 9.84 -1.29 12.36
N ASP A 209 9.49 -2.56 12.57
CA ASP A 209 9.30 -3.13 13.91
C ASP A 209 10.65 -3.48 14.57
N THR A 210 10.62 -4.22 15.68
CA THR A 210 11.82 -4.65 16.40
C THR A 210 12.74 -5.51 15.53
N LEU A 211 14.06 -5.46 15.79
CA LEU A 211 15.06 -6.27 15.08
C LEU A 211 14.72 -7.77 15.05
N PRO A 212 14.25 -8.41 16.15
CA PRO A 212 13.81 -9.81 16.10
C PRO A 212 12.71 -10.07 15.06
N LYS A 213 11.73 -9.16 14.93
CA LYS A 213 10.67 -9.30 13.92
C LYS A 213 11.18 -9.03 12.51
N LEU A 214 12.13 -8.10 12.34
CA LEU A 214 12.80 -7.86 11.06
C LEU A 214 13.61 -9.07 10.61
N ASN A 215 14.32 -9.74 11.52
CA ASN A 215 15.17 -10.90 11.23
C ASN A 215 14.39 -12.24 11.13
N GLY A 216 13.19 -12.31 11.74
CA GLY A 216 12.37 -13.52 11.74
C GLY A 216 11.81 -13.90 10.35
N PRO A 217 11.24 -15.11 10.21
CA PRO A 217 10.61 -15.54 8.96
C PRO A 217 9.36 -14.72 8.64
N LYS A 218 9.17 -14.40 7.36
CA LYS A 218 7.93 -13.81 6.85
C LYS A 218 7.12 -14.87 6.14
N VAL A 219 5.96 -15.16 6.69
CA VAL A 219 5.01 -16.10 6.11
C VAL A 219 3.94 -15.28 5.36
N PRO A 220 3.71 -15.57 4.08
CA PRO A 220 2.69 -14.89 3.31
C PRO A 220 1.28 -15.25 3.84
N LEU A 221 0.34 -14.31 3.73
CA LEU A 221 -1.07 -14.39 4.15
C LEU A 221 -1.35 -14.56 5.65
N GLY A 222 -0.34 -14.36 6.51
CA GLY A 222 -0.47 -14.23 7.96
C GLY A 222 -0.86 -15.53 8.71
N ARG A 223 0.08 -16.03 9.54
CA ARG A 223 0.02 -17.12 10.54
C ARG A 223 -0.41 -18.52 10.09
N ASP A 224 0.37 -19.51 10.55
CA ASP A 224 0.04 -20.93 10.80
C ASP A 224 -0.94 -21.66 9.86
N SER A 225 -1.04 -21.29 8.57
CA SER A 225 -1.66 -22.17 7.59
C SER A 225 -0.74 -23.37 7.34
N THR A 226 -0.90 -24.34 8.22
CA THR A 226 -0.38 -25.69 8.09
C THR A 226 -0.98 -26.39 6.86
N THR A 227 -2.05 -25.88 6.27
CA THR A 227 -2.81 -26.56 5.21
C THR A 227 -2.43 -26.17 3.77
N LEU A 228 -2.19 -24.90 3.41
CA LEU A 228 -1.50 -24.54 2.15
C LEU A 228 -0.04 -25.03 2.17
N GLN A 229 0.52 -25.23 3.37
CA GLN A 229 1.81 -25.91 3.59
C GLN A 229 1.77 -27.40 3.19
N GLU A 230 0.64 -28.08 3.40
CA GLU A 230 0.50 -29.51 3.10
C GLU A 230 0.40 -29.81 1.60
N GLN A 231 0.01 -28.84 0.76
CA GLN A 231 -0.01 -29.00 -0.71
C GLN A 231 1.35 -28.74 -1.39
N GLY A 232 2.41 -28.52 -0.61
CA GLY A 232 3.76 -28.28 -1.09
C GLY A 232 4.01 -26.83 -1.53
N ASP A 233 5.28 -26.42 -1.46
CA ASP A 233 5.77 -25.06 -1.71
C ASP A 233 5.58 -24.54 -3.15
N VAL A 234 4.83 -25.21 -4.01
CA VAL A 234 4.56 -24.78 -5.41
C VAL A 234 3.13 -24.23 -5.56
N ALA A 235 2.22 -24.57 -4.64
CA ALA A 235 0.79 -24.25 -4.75
C ALA A 235 0.46 -22.78 -4.44
N LEU A 236 1.17 -22.13 -3.52
CA LEU A 236 0.80 -20.78 -3.05
C LEU A 236 0.96 -19.73 -4.14
N TRP A 237 2.17 -19.57 -4.71
CA TRP A 237 2.41 -18.54 -5.72
C TRP A 237 1.48 -18.70 -6.93
N THR A 238 1.24 -19.95 -7.35
CA THR A 238 0.32 -20.29 -8.44
C THR A 238 -1.12 -19.90 -8.08
N SER A 239 -1.60 -20.25 -6.89
CA SER A 239 -2.95 -19.90 -6.40
C SER A 239 -3.13 -18.39 -6.26
N TYR A 240 -2.09 -17.70 -5.78
CA TYR A 240 -2.06 -16.24 -5.64
C TYR A 240 -2.17 -15.54 -7.00
N LYS A 241 -1.35 -15.95 -7.99
CA LYS A 241 -1.42 -15.39 -9.34
C LYS A 241 -2.75 -15.72 -10.02
N ALA A 242 -3.27 -16.94 -9.87
CA ALA A 242 -4.59 -17.31 -10.36
C ALA A 242 -5.69 -16.43 -9.77
N ALA A 243 -5.63 -16.13 -8.47
CA ALA A 243 -6.57 -15.22 -7.83
C ALA A 243 -6.47 -13.79 -8.39
N LEU A 244 -5.26 -13.27 -8.60
CA LEU A 244 -5.08 -11.95 -9.20
C LEU A 244 -5.61 -11.85 -10.64
N GLU A 245 -5.44 -12.92 -11.43
CA GLU A 245 -5.84 -12.95 -12.85
C GLU A 245 -7.34 -13.23 -13.03
N LYS A 246 -7.89 -14.17 -12.25
CA LYS A 246 -9.25 -14.71 -12.43
C LYS A 246 -10.23 -14.24 -11.35
N GLY A 247 -9.75 -13.48 -10.37
CA GLY A 247 -10.49 -13.01 -9.19
C GLY A 247 -10.56 -14.01 -8.04
N ILE A 248 -10.19 -15.28 -8.27
CA ILE A 248 -10.27 -16.36 -7.28
C ILE A 248 -9.26 -17.47 -7.59
N SER A 249 -8.71 -18.11 -6.56
CA SER A 249 -7.72 -19.18 -6.72
C SER A 249 -8.32 -20.53 -7.12
N ASP A 250 -9.63 -20.71 -6.92
CA ASP A 250 -10.35 -21.95 -7.25
C ASP A 250 -11.04 -21.82 -8.61
N GLU A 251 -10.64 -22.66 -9.57
CA GLU A 251 -11.18 -22.64 -10.93
C GLU A 251 -12.67 -22.98 -10.99
N GLU A 252 -13.17 -23.78 -10.04
CA GLU A 252 -14.59 -24.12 -9.95
C GLU A 252 -15.46 -22.96 -9.44
N LEU A 253 -14.86 -21.86 -9.01
CA LEU A 253 -15.57 -20.68 -8.50
C LEU A 253 -15.41 -19.46 -9.40
N ILE A 254 -14.74 -19.59 -10.54
CA ILE A 254 -14.61 -18.50 -11.52
C ILE A 254 -16.00 -18.15 -12.06
N TRP A 255 -16.27 -16.85 -12.14
CA TRP A 255 -17.50 -16.33 -12.73
C TRP A 255 -17.47 -16.50 -14.25
N PRO A 256 -18.58 -16.96 -14.85
CA PRO A 256 -18.65 -17.11 -16.29
C PRO A 256 -18.78 -15.72 -16.94
N ASP A 257 -18.33 -15.60 -18.19
CA ASP A 257 -18.29 -14.32 -18.91
C ASP A 257 -19.71 -13.70 -18.98
N PRO A 258 -19.92 -12.50 -18.41
CA PRO A 258 -21.25 -11.89 -18.32
C PRO A 258 -21.85 -11.51 -19.67
N ASN A 259 -21.03 -11.42 -20.73
CA ASN A 259 -21.45 -11.09 -22.09
C ASN A 259 -21.85 -12.34 -22.89
N LYS A 260 -21.35 -13.52 -22.50
CA LYS A 260 -21.65 -14.79 -23.17
C LYS A 260 -22.68 -15.63 -22.41
N THR A 261 -22.80 -15.41 -21.11
CA THR A 261 -23.57 -16.27 -20.21
C THR A 261 -24.87 -15.58 -19.78
N PRO A 262 -26.04 -16.18 -20.03
CA PRO A 262 -27.32 -15.66 -19.57
C PRO A 262 -27.37 -15.44 -18.05
N LEU A 263 -28.24 -14.53 -17.59
CA LEU A 263 -28.43 -14.29 -16.15
C LEU A 263 -28.89 -15.52 -15.35
N PRO A 264 -29.80 -16.38 -15.85
CA PRO A 264 -30.23 -17.59 -15.13
C PRO A 264 -29.07 -18.52 -14.77
N GLU A 265 -28.19 -18.81 -15.72
CA GLU A 265 -27.01 -19.66 -15.50
C GLU A 265 -26.01 -19.02 -14.54
N ARG A 266 -25.84 -17.69 -14.61
CA ARG A 266 -25.04 -16.94 -13.62
C ARG A 266 -25.64 -17.00 -12.21
N LEU A 267 -26.95 -17.02 -12.07
CA LEU A 267 -27.61 -17.13 -10.77
C LEU A 267 -27.45 -18.53 -10.17
N GLU A 268 -27.58 -19.56 -10.99
CA GLU A 268 -27.27 -20.94 -10.58
C GLU A 268 -25.81 -21.04 -10.12
N ARG A 269 -24.88 -20.47 -10.89
CA ARG A 269 -23.47 -20.43 -10.49
C ARG A 269 -23.26 -19.67 -9.18
N LEU A 270 -23.95 -18.54 -8.98
CA LEU A 270 -23.87 -17.76 -7.74
C LEU A 270 -24.34 -18.57 -6.54
N GLU A 271 -25.48 -19.25 -6.65
CA GLU A 271 -25.99 -20.14 -5.60
C GLU A 271 -24.95 -21.20 -5.22
N VAL A 272 -24.44 -21.95 -6.21
CA VAL A 272 -23.47 -23.02 -5.99
C VAL A 272 -22.17 -22.49 -5.39
N SER A 273 -21.66 -21.37 -5.90
CA SER A 273 -20.42 -20.75 -5.40
C SER A 273 -20.55 -20.29 -3.95
N LEU A 274 -21.65 -19.62 -3.59
CA LEU A 274 -21.88 -19.18 -2.21
C LEU A 274 -21.97 -20.35 -1.23
N GLN A 275 -22.64 -21.44 -1.63
CA GLN A 275 -22.70 -22.65 -0.82
C GLN A 275 -21.33 -23.32 -0.67
N LYS A 276 -20.56 -23.41 -1.76
CA LYS A 276 -19.19 -23.94 -1.73
C LYS A 276 -18.27 -23.13 -0.83
N MET A 277 -18.40 -21.79 -0.81
CA MET A 277 -17.63 -20.93 0.09
C MET A 277 -17.99 -21.15 1.56
N GLN A 278 -19.28 -21.27 1.89
CA GLN A 278 -19.73 -21.47 3.28
C GLN A 278 -19.34 -22.83 3.85
N LEU A 279 -19.30 -23.87 3.02
CA LEU A 279 -19.01 -25.26 3.42
C LEU A 279 -17.56 -25.67 3.17
N ARG A 280 -16.67 -24.72 2.83
CA ARG A 280 -15.33 -25.03 2.33
C ARG A 280 -14.45 -25.62 3.44
N SER A 281 -13.74 -26.69 3.10
CA SER A 281 -12.69 -27.30 3.93
C SER A 281 -11.27 -26.83 3.60
N SER A 282 -11.04 -26.40 2.35
CA SER A 282 -9.75 -25.93 1.85
C SER A 282 -9.62 -24.41 1.87
N GLU A 283 -8.38 -23.93 1.79
CA GLU A 283 -8.11 -22.50 1.67
C GLU A 283 -8.56 -21.94 0.30
N LEU A 284 -8.87 -20.64 0.29
CA LEU A 284 -9.36 -19.89 -0.85
C LEU A 284 -8.80 -18.47 -0.81
N ILE A 285 -8.19 -18.05 -1.91
CA ILE A 285 -7.79 -16.66 -2.12
C ILE A 285 -8.79 -16.05 -3.11
N LEU A 286 -9.40 -14.94 -2.76
CA LEU A 286 -10.29 -14.17 -3.65
C LEU A 286 -9.88 -12.70 -3.69
N THR A 287 -10.31 -11.99 -4.72
CA THR A 287 -10.13 -10.54 -4.85
C THR A 287 -11.46 -9.82 -4.62
N ARG A 288 -11.40 -8.50 -4.39
CA ARG A 288 -12.61 -7.67 -4.35
C ARG A 288 -13.42 -7.76 -5.65
N MET A 289 -12.74 -7.85 -6.81
CA MET A 289 -13.40 -8.01 -8.11
C MET A 289 -14.35 -9.21 -8.17
N TRP A 290 -14.00 -10.32 -7.52
CA TRP A 290 -14.88 -11.49 -7.48
C TRP A 290 -16.16 -11.20 -6.68
N LEU A 291 -16.06 -10.48 -5.56
CA LEU A 291 -17.20 -10.04 -4.74
C LEU A 291 -18.07 -9.02 -5.49
N ASP A 292 -17.45 -8.11 -6.25
CA ASP A 292 -18.18 -7.11 -7.03
C ASP A 292 -18.99 -7.78 -8.15
N GLN A 293 -18.41 -8.79 -8.80
CA GLN A 293 -19.11 -9.61 -9.78
C GLN A 293 -20.27 -10.39 -9.15
N ALA A 294 -20.06 -11.01 -7.98
CA ALA A 294 -21.12 -11.68 -7.23
C ALA A 294 -22.27 -10.72 -6.88
N SER A 295 -21.93 -9.54 -6.37
CA SER A 295 -22.88 -8.47 -6.02
C SER A 295 -23.64 -7.98 -7.25
N SER A 296 -22.95 -7.84 -8.39
CA SER A 296 -23.55 -7.48 -9.68
C SER A 296 -24.56 -8.50 -10.18
N ILE A 297 -24.26 -9.81 -10.05
CA ILE A 297 -25.20 -10.88 -10.42
C ILE A 297 -26.46 -10.80 -9.55
N LYS A 298 -26.30 -10.69 -8.21
CA LYS A 298 -27.43 -10.57 -7.29
C LYS A 298 -28.27 -9.32 -7.58
N ARG A 299 -27.64 -8.15 -7.71
CA ARG A 299 -28.30 -6.88 -8.06
C ARG A 299 -29.05 -6.95 -9.39
N ARG A 300 -28.48 -7.56 -10.43
CA ARG A 300 -29.21 -7.76 -11.70
C ARG A 300 -30.45 -8.64 -11.56
N ALA A 301 -30.41 -9.63 -10.68
CA ALA A 301 -31.55 -10.48 -10.40
C ALA A 301 -32.59 -9.79 -9.51
N THR A 302 -32.18 -8.94 -8.56
CA THR A 302 -33.12 -8.36 -7.59
C THR A 302 -33.71 -7.02 -8.00
N THR A 303 -33.01 -6.23 -8.82
CA THR A 303 -33.36 -4.83 -9.11
C THR A 303 -33.17 -4.41 -10.58
N ASP A 304 -33.12 -5.37 -11.52
CA ASP A 304 -32.75 -5.16 -12.93
C ASP A 304 -31.46 -4.30 -13.10
N GLY A 305 -30.49 -4.53 -12.21
CA GLY A 305 -29.25 -3.75 -12.18
C GLY A 305 -29.42 -2.36 -11.54
N GLY A 306 -30.36 -2.22 -10.60
CA GLY A 306 -30.70 -0.97 -9.92
C GLY A 306 -31.60 -0.03 -10.72
N LYS A 307 -32.23 -0.52 -11.80
CA LYS A 307 -33.15 0.27 -12.63
C LYS A 307 -34.61 0.08 -12.25
N ASP A 308 -34.95 -1.07 -11.67
CA ASP A 308 -36.33 -1.44 -11.35
C ASP A 308 -36.37 -2.17 -10.00
N ASP A 309 -36.84 -1.48 -8.95
CA ASP A 309 -36.98 -2.03 -7.60
C ASP A 309 -38.41 -2.55 -7.33
N THR A 310 -39.23 -2.74 -8.37
CA THR A 310 -40.64 -3.12 -8.20
C THR A 310 -40.82 -4.51 -7.59
N PHE A 311 -39.82 -5.39 -7.64
CA PHE A 311 -39.90 -6.69 -6.97
C PHE A 311 -40.03 -6.56 -5.44
N LEU A 312 -39.33 -5.61 -4.81
CA LEU A 312 -39.51 -5.33 -3.38
C LEU A 312 -40.90 -4.75 -3.09
N GLN A 313 -41.38 -3.84 -3.94
CA GLN A 313 -42.71 -3.24 -3.79
C GLN A 313 -43.82 -4.28 -3.92
N ASP A 314 -43.68 -5.23 -4.86
CA ASP A 314 -44.59 -6.35 -5.02
C ASP A 314 -44.53 -7.30 -3.82
N ALA A 315 -43.35 -7.48 -3.20
CA ALA A 315 -43.23 -8.25 -1.97
C ALA A 315 -43.94 -7.58 -0.79
N TYR A 316 -43.84 -6.26 -0.63
CA TYR A 316 -44.61 -5.52 0.37
C TYR A 316 -46.11 -5.60 0.14
N LYS A 317 -46.55 -5.51 -1.12
CA LYS A 317 -47.95 -5.70 -1.49
C LYS A 317 -48.43 -7.12 -1.15
N THR A 318 -47.60 -8.12 -1.42
CA THR A 318 -47.90 -9.52 -1.10
C THR A 318 -48.00 -9.74 0.41
N LEU A 319 -47.15 -9.12 1.22
CA LEU A 319 -47.25 -9.14 2.69
C LEU A 319 -48.55 -8.49 3.17
N ALA A 320 -48.90 -7.32 2.62
CA ALA A 320 -50.13 -6.60 2.99
C ALA A 320 -51.40 -7.39 2.65
N GLN A 321 -51.36 -8.20 1.59
CA GLN A 321 -52.47 -9.02 1.11
C GLN A 321 -52.43 -10.47 1.63
N HIS A 322 -51.46 -10.82 2.49
CA HIS A 322 -51.29 -12.19 2.95
C HIS A 322 -52.51 -12.66 3.78
N PRO A 323 -53.05 -13.88 3.58
CA PRO A 323 -54.28 -14.32 4.26
C PRO A 323 -54.21 -14.28 5.79
N LYS A 324 -53.01 -14.47 6.34
CA LYS A 324 -52.72 -14.44 7.78
C LYS A 324 -52.22 -13.08 8.28
N ARG A 325 -52.26 -12.01 7.47
CA ARG A 325 -51.74 -10.68 7.84
C ARG A 325 -52.40 -10.11 9.09
N SER A 326 -53.68 -10.43 9.32
CA SER A 326 -54.42 -10.02 10.52
C SER A 326 -53.90 -10.62 11.83
N LEU A 327 -53.09 -11.68 11.77
CA LEU A 327 -52.48 -12.32 12.93
C LEU A 327 -51.18 -11.62 13.37
N LEU A 328 -50.63 -10.72 12.54
CA LEU A 328 -49.41 -9.98 12.84
C LEU A 328 -49.72 -8.62 13.47
N ARG A 329 -48.98 -8.30 14.52
CA ARG A 329 -48.87 -6.94 15.06
C ARG A 329 -48.11 -6.02 14.10
N GLU A 330 -48.28 -4.71 14.24
CA GLU A 330 -47.63 -3.72 13.37
C GLU A 330 -46.10 -3.82 13.40
N TYR A 331 -45.52 -3.99 14.59
CA TYR A 331 -44.07 -4.12 14.72
C TYR A 331 -43.55 -5.40 14.04
N GLU A 332 -44.28 -6.52 14.14
CA GLU A 332 -43.90 -7.78 13.48
C GLU A 332 -43.93 -7.63 11.95
N CYS A 333 -44.82 -6.79 11.42
CA CYS A 333 -44.85 -6.46 10.00
C CYS A 333 -43.68 -5.57 9.59
N SER A 334 -43.32 -4.58 10.43
CA SER A 334 -42.13 -3.77 10.20
C SER A 334 -40.87 -4.64 10.16
N GLU A 335 -40.72 -5.57 11.10
CA GLU A 335 -39.59 -6.50 11.12
C GLU A 335 -39.52 -7.36 9.86
N ILE A 336 -40.65 -7.88 9.35
CA ILE A 336 -40.68 -8.64 8.09
C ILE A 336 -40.35 -7.73 6.89
N GLN A 337 -40.79 -6.47 6.88
CA GLN A 337 -40.44 -5.51 5.84
C GLN A 337 -38.94 -5.20 5.83
N ASP A 338 -38.35 -5.04 7.00
CA ASP A 338 -36.90 -4.82 7.16
C ASP A 338 -36.10 -6.06 6.70
N GLU A 339 -36.56 -7.27 7.06
CA GLU A 339 -35.99 -8.53 6.56
C GLU A 339 -36.10 -8.64 5.04
N LEU A 340 -37.27 -8.32 4.47
CA LEU A 340 -37.47 -8.29 3.01
C LEU A 340 -36.49 -7.32 2.36
N ARG A 341 -36.42 -6.08 2.85
CA ARG A 341 -35.51 -5.05 2.32
C ARG A 341 -34.06 -5.52 2.34
N SER A 342 -33.63 -6.18 3.42
CA SER A 342 -32.25 -6.69 3.58
C SER A 342 -31.86 -7.75 2.53
N CYS A 343 -32.84 -8.38 1.86
CA CYS A 343 -32.58 -9.37 0.83
C CYS A 343 -32.23 -8.78 -0.54
N PHE A 344 -32.52 -7.49 -0.77
CA PHE A 344 -32.35 -6.84 -2.08
C PHE A 344 -31.03 -6.07 -2.11
N PHE A 345 -30.27 -6.25 -3.19
CA PHE A 345 -29.06 -5.47 -3.43
C PHE A 345 -29.43 -4.28 -4.31
N PHE A 346 -29.43 -3.09 -3.71
CA PHE A 346 -29.63 -1.83 -4.42
C PHE A 346 -28.33 -1.40 -5.10
N LYS A 347 -28.32 -0.18 -5.66
CA LYS A 347 -27.24 0.31 -6.54
C LYS A 347 -25.83 0.17 -5.95
N GLU A 348 -25.67 0.40 -4.66
CA GLU A 348 -24.36 0.42 -3.97
C GLU A 348 -24.16 -0.75 -3.00
N ASP A 349 -25.09 -1.71 -2.97
CA ASP A 349 -24.98 -2.84 -2.04
C ASP A 349 -24.03 -3.92 -2.55
N GLU A 350 -23.24 -4.44 -1.62
CA GLU A 350 -22.16 -5.39 -1.89
C GLU A 350 -22.13 -6.49 -0.84
N PHE A 351 -21.67 -7.68 -1.23
CA PHE A 351 -21.38 -8.74 -0.29
C PHE A 351 -20.28 -8.30 0.68
N CYS A 352 -20.50 -8.55 1.97
CA CYS A 352 -19.50 -8.36 3.01
C CYS A 352 -19.05 -9.73 3.50
N ILE A 353 -17.77 -9.89 3.75
CA ILE A 353 -17.24 -11.09 4.40
C ILE A 353 -17.06 -10.79 5.88
N GLN A 354 -17.53 -11.69 6.74
CA GLN A 354 -17.32 -11.62 8.19
C GLN A 354 -16.77 -12.93 8.70
N ALA A 355 -15.80 -12.88 9.62
CA ALA A 355 -15.34 -14.05 10.34
C ALA A 355 -16.50 -14.68 11.13
N ILE A 356 -16.60 -16.00 11.12
CA ILE A 356 -17.60 -16.72 11.91
C ILE A 356 -17.35 -16.44 13.40
N SER A 357 -18.22 -15.65 14.04
CA SER A 357 -18.40 -15.68 15.49
C SER A 357 -19.52 -16.67 15.82
N PRO A 358 -19.32 -17.63 16.74
CA PRO A 358 -20.32 -18.61 17.12
C PRO A 358 -21.35 -18.00 18.07
N GLU A 359 -22.03 -16.95 17.64
CA GLU A 359 -23.14 -16.37 18.40
C GLU A 359 -24.21 -15.90 17.42
N TYR A 360 -25.15 -16.77 17.06
CA TYR A 360 -26.47 -16.30 16.68
C TYR A 360 -27.55 -17.18 17.29
N ALA A 361 -28.38 -16.49 18.08
CA ALA A 361 -29.57 -16.99 18.73
C ALA A 361 -30.60 -17.52 17.72
N SER A 362 -31.40 -18.47 18.19
CA SER A 362 -32.64 -18.88 17.56
C SER A 362 -33.53 -17.66 17.30
N LEU A 363 -33.86 -17.40 16.03
CA LEU A 363 -34.89 -16.42 15.71
C LEU A 363 -36.23 -16.92 16.25
N PRO A 364 -37.08 -16.04 16.82
CA PRO A 364 -38.41 -16.42 17.26
C PRO A 364 -39.22 -16.96 16.07
N PHE A 365 -39.98 -18.02 16.32
CA PHE A 365 -40.90 -18.57 15.33
C PHE A 365 -41.99 -17.53 15.01
N ARG A 366 -42.12 -17.15 13.74
CA ARG A 366 -43.21 -16.29 13.23
C ARG A 366 -44.13 -17.07 12.31
N GLU A 367 -45.42 -16.72 12.34
CA GLU A 367 -46.45 -17.38 11.53
C GLU A 367 -46.39 -17.00 10.04
N ILE A 368 -45.82 -15.82 9.75
CA ILE A 368 -45.44 -15.36 8.41
C ILE A 368 -43.95 -15.05 8.43
N SER A 369 -43.21 -15.57 7.46
CA SER A 369 -41.81 -15.25 7.21
C SER A 369 -41.63 -14.47 5.91
N TYR A 370 -40.62 -13.61 5.83
CA TYR A 370 -40.22 -12.93 4.59
C TYR A 370 -40.02 -13.94 3.43
N ARG A 371 -39.55 -15.15 3.75
CA ARG A 371 -39.38 -16.27 2.82
C ARG A 371 -40.69 -16.72 2.18
N GLN A 372 -41.78 -16.79 2.93
CA GLN A 372 -43.08 -17.14 2.36
C GLN A 372 -43.59 -16.02 1.43
N VAL A 373 -43.41 -14.76 1.84
CA VAL A 373 -43.79 -13.59 1.03
C VAL A 373 -43.04 -13.56 -0.29
N LEU A 374 -41.71 -13.75 -0.29
CA LEU A 374 -40.90 -13.77 -1.51
C LEU A 374 -41.34 -14.88 -2.47
N ARG A 375 -41.61 -16.08 -1.95
CA ARG A 375 -42.10 -17.19 -2.78
C ARG A 375 -43.44 -16.88 -3.41
N ALA A 376 -44.40 -16.38 -2.63
CA ALA A 376 -45.72 -15.99 -3.14
C ALA A 376 -45.63 -14.86 -4.18
N THR A 377 -44.71 -13.91 -3.97
CA THR A 377 -44.47 -12.80 -4.92
C THR A 377 -43.94 -13.33 -6.25
N LEU A 378 -42.96 -14.24 -6.22
CA LEU A 378 -42.45 -14.87 -7.43
C LEU A 378 -43.54 -15.66 -8.17
N GLU A 379 -44.36 -16.43 -7.47
CA GLU A 379 -45.47 -17.19 -8.09
C GLU A 379 -46.53 -16.28 -8.74
N SER A 380 -46.71 -15.05 -8.24
CA SER A 380 -47.60 -14.06 -8.86
C SER A 380 -47.17 -13.63 -10.27
N TYR A 381 -45.90 -13.85 -10.62
CA TYR A 381 -45.35 -13.52 -11.94
C TYR A 381 -45.54 -14.62 -12.99
N SER A 382 -46.21 -15.73 -12.66
CA SER A 382 -46.44 -16.87 -13.56
C SER A 382 -47.15 -16.52 -14.87
N THR A 383 -47.94 -15.45 -14.89
CA THR A 383 -48.68 -14.97 -16.07
C THR A 383 -47.97 -13.83 -16.82
N GLN A 384 -46.81 -13.38 -16.34
CA GLN A 384 -46.07 -12.29 -16.97
C GLN A 384 -45.39 -12.77 -18.27
N PRO A 385 -45.30 -11.91 -19.30
CA PRO A 385 -44.62 -12.29 -20.54
C PRO A 385 -43.15 -12.69 -20.28
N PRO A 386 -42.62 -13.77 -20.88
CA PRO A 386 -41.22 -14.20 -20.69
C PRO A 386 -40.18 -13.14 -21.06
N THR A 387 -40.56 -12.20 -21.94
CA THR A 387 -39.71 -11.07 -22.37
C THR A 387 -39.66 -9.93 -21.35
N SER A 388 -40.61 -9.86 -20.42
CA SER A 388 -40.60 -8.90 -19.31
C SER A 388 -39.57 -9.30 -18.25
N TRP A 389 -39.08 -8.33 -17.48
CA TRP A 389 -38.18 -8.62 -16.36
C TRP A 389 -38.81 -9.56 -15.33
N LYS A 390 -40.08 -9.32 -14.94
CA LYS A 390 -40.83 -10.19 -14.02
C LYS A 390 -41.04 -11.60 -14.56
N GLY A 391 -41.30 -11.75 -15.86
CA GLY A 391 -41.37 -13.07 -16.50
C GLY A 391 -40.03 -13.81 -16.48
N ARG A 392 -38.91 -13.11 -16.66
CA ARG A 392 -37.56 -13.69 -16.49
C ARG A 392 -37.28 -14.11 -15.04
N LEU A 393 -37.73 -13.32 -14.05
CA LEU A 393 -37.64 -13.69 -12.63
C LEU A 393 -38.41 -14.98 -12.35
N TYR A 394 -39.63 -15.10 -12.89
CA TYR A 394 -40.44 -16.31 -12.73
C TYR A 394 -39.79 -17.55 -13.35
N ALA A 395 -39.23 -17.40 -14.55
CA ALA A 395 -38.54 -18.48 -15.25
C ALA A 395 -37.35 -19.02 -14.46
N SER A 396 -36.70 -18.19 -13.64
CA SER A 396 -35.55 -18.57 -12.78
C SER A 396 -35.90 -18.57 -11.28
N ARG A 397 -37.19 -18.68 -10.92
CA ARG A 397 -37.69 -18.38 -9.57
C ARG A 397 -36.99 -19.16 -8.45
N ASP A 398 -36.63 -20.42 -8.67
CA ASP A 398 -35.98 -21.25 -7.65
C ASP A 398 -34.58 -20.73 -7.30
N HIS A 399 -33.78 -20.38 -8.32
CA HIS A 399 -32.45 -19.79 -8.13
C HIS A 399 -32.55 -18.37 -7.58
N VAL A 400 -33.48 -17.55 -8.10
CA VAL A 400 -33.73 -16.19 -7.59
C VAL A 400 -34.09 -16.25 -6.12
N TYR A 401 -35.01 -17.13 -5.72
CA TYR A 401 -35.42 -17.31 -4.34
C TYR A 401 -34.24 -17.66 -3.43
N LYS A 402 -33.42 -18.63 -3.83
CA LYS A 402 -32.26 -19.05 -3.04
C LYS A 402 -31.21 -17.93 -2.93
N VAL A 403 -30.90 -17.24 -4.02
CA VAL A 403 -29.91 -16.14 -4.05
C VAL A 403 -30.38 -14.91 -3.26
N VAL A 404 -31.64 -14.50 -3.42
CA VAL A 404 -32.25 -13.36 -2.70
C VAL A 404 -32.18 -13.60 -1.20
N THR A 405 -32.52 -14.81 -0.75
CA THR A 405 -32.54 -15.18 0.67
C THR A 405 -31.16 -15.43 1.28
N GLN A 406 -30.08 -15.41 0.48
CA GLN A 406 -28.72 -15.41 1.02
C GLN A 406 -28.42 -14.08 1.73
N SER A 407 -27.81 -14.17 2.90
CA SER A 407 -27.31 -13.02 3.65
C SER A 407 -26.33 -12.21 2.81
N ARG A 408 -26.41 -10.87 2.91
CA ARG A 408 -25.38 -9.95 2.40
C ARG A 408 -24.02 -10.20 3.08
N VAL A 409 -24.07 -10.64 4.34
CA VAL A 409 -22.88 -11.02 5.11
C VAL A 409 -22.60 -12.51 4.88
N LEU A 410 -21.54 -12.78 4.12
CA LEU A 410 -20.97 -14.11 3.94
C LEU A 410 -20.07 -14.41 5.12
N ARG A 411 -20.53 -15.31 5.98
CA ARG A 411 -19.74 -15.79 7.11
C ARG A 411 -18.80 -16.86 6.60
N VAL A 412 -17.51 -16.61 6.73
CA VAL A 412 -16.46 -17.55 6.32
C VAL A 412 -15.51 -17.78 7.48
N ASP A 413 -14.87 -18.93 7.46
CA ASP A 413 -13.74 -19.20 8.34
C ASP A 413 -12.58 -18.28 7.91
N PRO A 414 -12.16 -17.31 8.76
CA PRO A 414 -11.09 -16.39 8.41
C PRO A 414 -9.78 -17.12 8.15
N ASP A 415 -9.59 -18.33 8.69
CA ASP A 415 -8.39 -19.13 8.45
C ASP A 415 -8.40 -19.76 7.05
N ARG A 416 -9.57 -19.93 6.43
CA ARG A 416 -9.72 -20.57 5.11
C ARG A 416 -9.93 -19.62 3.95
N VAL A 417 -10.39 -18.40 4.20
CA VAL A 417 -10.74 -17.46 3.13
C VAL A 417 -9.93 -16.18 3.28
N ARG A 418 -9.10 -15.88 2.28
CA ARG A 418 -8.28 -14.67 2.21
C ARG A 418 -8.74 -13.76 1.09
N ILE A 419 -8.87 -12.48 1.39
CA ILE A 419 -9.26 -11.45 0.43
C ILE A 419 -8.03 -10.60 0.12
N LEU A 420 -7.73 -10.50 -1.18
CA LEU A 420 -6.72 -9.60 -1.72
C LEU A 420 -7.38 -8.24 -1.97
N ASP A 421 -6.92 -7.21 -1.26
CA ASP A 421 -7.48 -5.87 -1.36
C ASP A 421 -6.97 -5.16 -2.62
N PHE A 422 -5.76 -5.50 -3.07
CA PHE A 422 -5.11 -4.83 -4.20
C PHE A 422 -5.03 -5.76 -5.41
N VAL A 423 -5.63 -5.35 -6.54
CA VAL A 423 -5.43 -6.02 -7.83
C VAL A 423 -4.52 -5.12 -8.70
N PRO A 424 -3.31 -5.59 -9.10
CA PRO A 424 -2.33 -4.78 -9.82
C PRO A 424 -2.83 -4.11 -11.11
N ALA A 425 -3.91 -4.63 -11.71
CA ALA A 425 -4.46 -4.16 -12.98
C ALA A 425 -5.28 -2.86 -12.88
N MET A 426 -5.61 -2.35 -11.69
CA MET A 426 -6.51 -1.20 -11.58
C MET A 426 -5.90 0.12 -11.09
N GLU A 427 -4.98 0.20 -10.12
CA GLU A 427 -4.86 1.50 -9.41
C GLU A 427 -3.48 1.99 -8.98
N CYS A 428 -2.37 1.32 -9.31
CA CYS A 428 -1.05 1.81 -8.88
C CYS A 428 -0.05 1.83 -10.03
N THR A 429 0.06 2.97 -10.71
CA THR A 429 1.08 3.17 -11.75
C THR A 429 2.50 3.30 -11.20
N ARG A 430 2.70 3.81 -9.96
CA ARG A 430 3.98 3.84 -9.21
C ARG A 430 3.75 4.24 -7.74
N ALA A 431 4.45 3.58 -6.80
CA ALA A 431 4.56 4.02 -5.41
C ALA A 431 6.01 4.44 -5.12
N SER A 432 6.23 5.59 -4.50
CA SER A 432 7.57 6.00 -4.04
C SER A 432 7.59 5.85 -2.54
N LEU A 433 8.53 5.08 -1.99
CA LEU A 433 8.65 4.90 -0.55
C LEU A 433 9.57 5.99 0.02
N ALA A 434 8.98 7.04 0.63
CA ALA A 434 9.69 8.07 1.37
C ALA A 434 10.15 7.62 2.74
N VAL A 435 11.32 8.10 3.15
CA VAL A 435 11.98 7.74 4.39
C VAL A 435 12.99 8.82 4.82
N ASN A 436 12.74 9.48 5.95
CA ASN A 436 13.60 10.45 6.67
C ASN A 436 15.13 10.31 6.43
N GLY A 437 15.79 11.40 5.99
CA GLY A 437 17.26 11.65 5.95
C GLY A 437 18.00 11.87 4.60
N PHE A 438 18.38 13.14 4.35
CA PHE A 438 19.43 13.83 3.55
C PHE A 438 19.51 13.96 2.00
N CYS A 439 19.60 15.23 1.54
CA CYS A 439 19.50 15.74 0.15
C CYS A 439 20.85 15.66 -0.58
N CYS A 440 20.87 15.02 -1.76
CA CYS A 440 22.07 14.83 -2.57
C CYS A 440 22.45 16.02 -3.48
N GLN A 441 22.10 17.26 -3.12
CA GLN A 441 22.46 18.43 -3.95
C GLN A 441 23.94 18.85 -3.88
N GLN A 442 24.78 18.20 -3.06
CA GLN A 442 26.17 18.64 -2.85
C GLN A 442 27.28 17.68 -3.32
N TYR A 443 26.95 16.57 -3.98
CA TYR A 443 27.97 15.72 -4.62
C TYR A 443 28.04 16.01 -6.13
N GLN A 444 28.58 17.17 -6.49
CA GLN A 444 29.35 17.28 -7.73
C GLN A 444 30.77 16.85 -7.36
N CYS A 445 31.13 15.61 -7.67
CA CYS A 445 32.52 15.18 -7.61
C CYS A 445 33.29 15.88 -8.73
N GLU A 446 34.27 16.70 -8.37
CA GLU A 446 35.41 17.02 -9.24
C GLU A 446 36.30 15.78 -9.43
#